data_AF-K8FEB3-F1
#
_entry.id   AF-K8FEB3-F1
#
_cell.length_a   1.000
_cell.length_b   1.000
_cell.length_c   1.000
_cell.angle_alpha   90.00
_cell.angle_beta   90.00
_cell.angle_gamma   90.00
#
_symmetry.space_group_name_H-M   'P 1'
#
loop_
_entity.id
_entity.type
_entity.pdbx_description
1 polymer ?
#
loop_
_entity_poly.entity_id
_entity_poly.type
_entity_poly.pdbx_seq_one_letter_code
_entity_poly.pdbx_strand_id
1 'polypeptide(L)'
;MDPTPQRQHQQNQHPKPLAHKKLPPEVNRILYVRNLPFNITDEDMYDIFGKYGAIRQIRIGQTRDTKGTAYVVYEDIYDAKAALEKLSGFNVANRYLIVLYFNLSKFAQKQLEKEEENLRRLQKKEGVSGEQTRE
;
A
#
# COMPACT_ATOMS: atom_id res chain seq x y z
N MET A 1 -66.98 -17.66 25.80
CA MET A 1 -65.70 -17.69 26.53
C MET A 1 -64.94 -18.84 25.91
N ASP A 2 -63.92 -18.71 25.07
CA ASP A 2 -62.81 -17.75 24.97
C ASP A 2 -62.28 -17.77 23.50
N PRO A 3 -61.76 -16.67 22.92
CA PRO A 3 -61.16 -16.70 21.58
C PRO A 3 -59.72 -17.23 21.62
N THR A 4 -59.42 -18.25 20.81
CA THR A 4 -58.08 -18.85 20.70
C THR A 4 -57.10 -17.93 19.95
N PRO A 5 -55.81 -17.84 20.35
CA PRO A 5 -54.92 -16.74 19.97
C PRO A 5 -54.38 -16.81 18.54
N GLN A 6 -54.22 -15.61 17.96
CA GLN A 6 -53.51 -15.36 16.71
C GLN A 6 -52.06 -15.88 16.79
N ARG A 7 -51.71 -16.84 15.92
CA ARG A 7 -50.32 -17.29 15.74
C ARG A 7 -49.53 -16.17 15.08
N GLN A 8 -48.56 -15.66 15.83
CA GLN A 8 -47.65 -14.58 15.47
C GLN A 8 -46.89 -14.87 14.17
N HIS A 9 -46.74 -13.81 13.39
CA HIS A 9 -45.82 -13.70 12.26
C HIS A 9 -44.43 -14.17 12.68
N GLN A 10 -44.02 -15.35 12.22
CA GLN A 10 -42.63 -15.76 12.29
C GLN A 10 -41.89 -15.00 11.18
N GLN A 11 -41.37 -13.84 11.55
CA GLN A 11 -40.51 -13.02 10.71
C GLN A 11 -39.27 -13.85 10.38
N ASN A 12 -39.21 -14.32 9.13
CA ASN A 12 -38.07 -14.98 8.54
C ASN A 12 -36.83 -14.08 8.73
N GLN A 13 -36.03 -14.36 9.75
CA GLN A 13 -34.71 -13.79 9.92
C GLN A 13 -33.83 -14.34 8.81
N HIS A 14 -33.85 -13.67 7.67
CA HIS A 14 -32.82 -13.83 6.66
C HIS A 14 -31.49 -13.46 7.32
N PRO A 15 -30.46 -14.33 7.27
CA PRO A 15 -29.13 -13.89 7.65
C PRO A 15 -28.78 -12.72 6.72
N LYS A 16 -28.51 -11.55 7.30
CA LYS A 16 -28.00 -10.40 6.56
C LYS A 16 -26.78 -10.91 5.78
N PRO A 17 -26.73 -10.79 4.43
CA PRO A 17 -25.53 -11.15 3.70
C PRO A 17 -24.38 -10.35 4.32
N LEU A 18 -23.36 -11.05 4.82
CA LEU A 18 -22.15 -10.44 5.34
C LEU A 18 -21.63 -9.51 4.25
N ALA A 19 -21.89 -8.22 4.42
CA ALA A 19 -21.38 -7.21 3.52
C ALA A 19 -19.88 -7.45 3.43
N HIS A 20 -19.40 -7.85 2.25
CA HIS A 20 -17.99 -7.74 1.93
C HIS A 20 -17.65 -6.28 2.18
N LYS A 21 -17.06 -6.01 3.34
CA LYS A 21 -16.79 -4.66 3.81
C LYS A 21 -15.65 -4.19 2.94
N LYS A 22 -15.99 -3.63 1.77
CA LYS A 22 -15.03 -3.09 0.81
C LYS A 22 -14.11 -2.17 1.58
N LEU A 23 -12.81 -2.47 1.53
CA LEU A 23 -11.82 -1.67 2.22
C LEU A 23 -11.83 -0.25 1.64
N PRO A 24 -11.55 0.79 2.44
CA PRO A 24 -11.42 2.15 1.95
C PRO A 24 -10.45 2.21 0.76
N PRO A 25 -10.66 3.11 -0.22
CA PRO A 25 -9.85 3.19 -1.43
C PRO A 25 -8.37 3.54 -1.17
N GLU A 26 -8.06 4.03 0.03
CA GLU A 26 -6.70 4.29 0.49
C GLU A 26 -5.92 3.03 0.90
N VAL A 27 -6.61 1.92 1.17
CA VAL A 27 -5.99 0.66 1.59
C VAL A 27 -5.31 0.01 0.39
N ASN A 28 -4.05 -0.39 0.59
CA ASN A 28 -3.23 -1.00 -0.44
C ASN A 28 -2.47 -2.21 0.14
N ARG A 29 -2.18 -3.20 -0.71
CA ARG A 29 -1.30 -4.33 -0.37
C ARG A 29 0.15 -3.92 -0.12
N ILE A 30 0.53 -2.75 -0.63
CA ILE A 30 1.86 -2.18 -0.49
C ILE A 30 1.84 -1.21 0.69
N LEU A 31 2.71 -1.47 1.67
CA LEU A 31 2.99 -0.59 2.78
C LEU A 31 4.29 0.17 2.52
N TYR A 32 4.30 1.44 2.87
CA TYR A 32 5.47 2.29 2.94
C TYR A 32 5.87 2.47 4.41
N VAL A 33 7.08 2.03 4.73
CA VAL A 33 7.62 2.04 6.09
C VAL A 33 8.70 3.10 6.17
N ARG A 34 8.68 3.91 7.23
CA ARG A 34 9.69 4.94 7.52
C ARG A 34 10.21 4.79 8.93
N ASN A 35 11.31 5.51 9.17
CA ASN A 35 12.00 5.55 10.46
C ASN A 35 12.62 4.20 10.87
N LEU A 36 12.95 3.37 9.88
CA LEU A 36 13.64 2.10 10.12
C LEU A 36 15.08 2.36 10.60
N PRO A 37 15.61 1.51 11.49
CA PRO A 37 17.04 1.48 11.80
C PRO A 37 17.88 1.37 10.52
N PHE A 38 19.01 2.06 10.49
CA PHE A 38 19.87 2.12 9.30
C PHE A 38 20.67 0.85 9.04
N ASN A 39 20.70 -0.05 10.02
CA ASN A 39 21.33 -1.35 9.99
C ASN A 39 20.31 -2.50 9.87
N ILE A 40 19.03 -2.18 9.61
CA ILE A 40 18.00 -3.23 9.49
C ILE A 40 18.29 -4.11 8.27
N THR A 41 18.17 -5.41 8.46
CA THR A 41 18.39 -6.42 7.42
C THR A 41 17.08 -6.85 6.77
N ASP A 42 17.17 -7.52 5.63
CA ASP A 42 16.00 -8.14 5.01
C ASP A 42 15.38 -9.22 5.94
N GLU A 43 16.20 -9.98 6.65
CA GLU A 43 15.77 -10.99 7.63
C GLU A 43 14.92 -10.37 8.74
N ASP A 44 15.39 -9.27 9.35
CA ASP A 44 14.61 -8.52 10.36
C ASP A 44 13.25 -8.07 9.81
N MET A 45 13.22 -7.63 8.55
CA MET A 45 11.99 -7.18 7.91
C MET A 45 11.01 -8.34 7.71
N TYR A 46 11.48 -9.52 7.30
CA TYR A 46 10.63 -10.71 7.22
C TYR A 46 10.15 -11.17 8.60
N ASP A 47 10.97 -11.08 9.64
CA ASP A 47 10.59 -11.45 11.01
C ASP A 47 9.54 -10.51 11.62
N ILE A 48 9.61 -9.21 11.31
CA ILE A 48 8.68 -8.21 11.82
C ILE A 48 7.36 -8.27 11.03
N PHE A 49 7.42 -8.24 9.70
CA PHE A 49 6.24 -8.11 8.84
C PHE A 49 5.61 -9.48 8.48
N GLY A 50 6.39 -10.55 8.40
CA GLY A 50 5.89 -11.88 8.00
C GLY A 50 4.92 -12.51 8.99
N LYS A 51 4.89 -12.02 10.24
CA LYS A 51 3.93 -12.43 11.28
C LYS A 51 2.48 -12.12 10.95
N TYR A 52 2.24 -11.18 10.03
CA TYR A 52 0.89 -10.70 9.70
C TYR A 52 0.34 -11.33 8.42
N GLY A 53 1.19 -11.94 7.59
CA GLY A 53 0.76 -12.52 6.32
C GLY A 53 1.91 -12.82 5.37
N ALA A 54 1.57 -13.44 4.25
CA ALA A 54 2.54 -13.80 3.22
C ALA A 54 3.08 -12.54 2.52
N ILE A 55 4.40 -12.37 2.58
CA ILE A 55 5.10 -11.28 1.93
C ILE A 55 5.48 -11.69 0.51
N ARG A 56 5.04 -10.89 -0.45
CA ARG A 56 5.43 -11.03 -1.86
C ARG A 56 6.80 -10.44 -2.14
N GLN A 57 7.08 -9.27 -1.57
CA GLN A 57 8.34 -8.57 -1.80
C GLN A 57 8.62 -7.53 -0.72
N ILE A 58 9.89 -7.40 -0.33
CA ILE A 58 10.40 -6.26 0.45
C ILE A 58 11.45 -5.52 -0.39
N ARG A 59 11.42 -4.18 -0.34
CA ARG A 59 12.46 -3.32 -0.93
C ARG A 59 12.90 -2.29 0.10
N ILE A 60 14.11 -2.46 0.63
CA ILE A 60 14.73 -1.50 1.55
C ILE A 60 15.44 -0.40 0.75
N GLY A 61 15.24 0.85 1.13
CA GLY A 61 15.93 1.99 0.52
C GLY A 61 17.40 2.01 0.91
N GLN A 62 18.29 1.96 -0.09
CA GLN A 62 19.75 1.89 0.10
C GLN A 62 20.48 3.21 -0.21
N THR A 63 19.80 4.17 -0.86
CA THR A 63 20.43 5.46 -1.21
C THR A 63 20.39 6.43 -0.03
N ARG A 64 21.26 7.46 -0.06
CA ARG A 64 21.29 8.50 1.00
C ARG A 64 19.91 9.08 1.30
N ASP A 65 19.09 9.29 0.28
CA ASP A 65 17.78 9.91 0.40
C ASP A 65 16.65 8.91 0.75
N THR A 66 16.89 7.60 0.62
CA THR A 66 15.89 6.55 0.88
C THR A 66 16.25 5.66 2.07
N LYS A 67 17.44 5.80 2.66
CA LYS A 67 17.87 5.02 3.81
C LYS A 67 16.92 5.17 5.00
N GLY A 68 16.58 4.06 5.64
CA GLY A 68 15.60 4.04 6.72
C GLY A 68 14.14 4.08 6.25
N THR A 69 13.91 3.80 4.97
CA THR A 69 12.58 3.57 4.39
C THR A 69 12.53 2.22 3.70
N ALA A 70 11.34 1.64 3.61
CA ALA A 70 11.13 0.40 2.86
C ALA A 70 9.72 0.34 2.26
N TYR A 71 9.57 -0.49 1.23
CA TYR A 71 8.28 -0.94 0.74
C TYR A 71 8.09 -2.42 1.05
N VAL A 72 6.94 -2.76 1.62
CA VAL A 72 6.55 -4.15 1.92
C VAL A 72 5.29 -4.44 1.11
N VAL A 73 5.34 -5.48 0.29
CA VAL A 73 4.23 -5.93 -0.54
C VAL A 73 3.70 -7.24 0.03
N TYR A 74 2.46 -7.24 0.48
CA TYR A 74 1.76 -8.47 0.88
C TYR A 74 1.04 -9.10 -0.31
N GLU A 75 0.81 -10.41 -0.23
CA GLU A 75 -0.06 -11.10 -1.18
C GLU A 75 -1.53 -10.67 -1.00
N ASP A 76 -1.98 -10.57 0.26
CA ASP A 76 -3.34 -10.17 0.64
C ASP A 76 -3.40 -8.71 1.17
N ILE A 77 -4.53 -8.04 0.91
CA ILE A 77 -4.79 -6.66 1.33
C ILE A 77 -5.20 -6.55 2.81
N TYR A 78 -5.85 -7.56 3.35
CA TYR A 78 -6.24 -7.64 4.75
C TYR A 78 -5.02 -7.83 5.66
N ASP A 79 -4.03 -8.61 5.21
CA ASP A 79 -2.74 -8.78 5.90
C ASP A 79 -1.97 -7.46 5.99
N ALA A 80 -1.91 -6.72 4.88
CA ALA A 80 -1.30 -5.39 4.84
C ALA A 80 -2.00 -4.43 5.83
N LYS A 81 -3.33 -4.48 5.90
CA LYS A 81 -4.10 -3.69 6.87
C LYS A 81 -3.74 -4.06 8.31
N ALA A 82 -3.76 -5.36 8.63
CA ALA A 82 -3.45 -5.83 9.98
C ALA A 82 -2.02 -5.43 10.40
N ALA A 83 -1.06 -5.57 9.49
CA ALA A 83 0.31 -5.15 9.72
C ALA A 83 0.42 -3.65 9.97
N LEU A 84 -0.26 -2.80 9.20
CA LEU A 84 -0.25 -1.35 9.40
C LEU A 84 -0.81 -0.97 10.78
N GLU A 85 -1.96 -1.54 11.16
CA GLU A 85 -2.63 -1.23 12.44
C GLU A 85 -1.78 -1.66 13.66
N LYS A 86 -0.96 -2.71 13.52
CA LYS A 86 -0.16 -3.26 14.63
C LYS A 86 1.28 -2.76 14.67
N LEU A 87 1.88 -2.45 13.53
CA LEU A 87 3.28 -2.03 13.43
C LEU A 87 3.47 -0.51 13.40
N SER A 88 2.41 0.26 13.14
CA SER A 88 2.49 1.72 13.27
C SER A 88 2.76 2.10 14.73
N GLY A 89 3.89 2.76 14.97
CA GLY A 89 4.36 3.09 16.32
C GLY A 89 5.05 1.93 17.04
N PHE A 90 5.38 0.83 16.37
CA PHE A 90 6.15 -0.25 16.98
C PHE A 90 7.62 0.17 17.16
N ASN A 91 8.21 -0.15 18.31
CA ASN A 91 9.59 0.22 18.61
C ASN A 91 10.57 -0.86 18.12
N VAL A 92 11.46 -0.48 17.21
CA VAL A 92 12.56 -1.31 16.72
C VAL A 92 13.87 -0.55 16.94
N ALA A 93 14.76 -1.09 17.79
CA ALA A 93 16.05 -0.48 18.13
C ALA A 93 15.94 1.01 18.51
N ASN A 94 15.01 1.32 19.43
CA ASN A 94 14.72 2.68 19.92
C ASN A 94 14.15 3.63 18.85
N ARG A 95 13.61 3.10 17.75
CA ARG A 95 12.95 3.87 16.71
C ARG A 95 11.52 3.38 16.52
N TYR A 96 10.58 4.31 16.63
CA TYR A 96 9.16 4.02 16.40
C TYR A 96 8.87 4.03 14.91
N LEU A 97 8.44 2.88 14.39
CA LEU A 97 8.13 2.74 12.96
C LEU A 97 6.94 3.60 12.57
N ILE A 98 7.00 4.16 11.37
CA ILE A 98 5.87 4.83 10.74
C ILE A 98 5.46 3.99 9.54
N VAL A 99 4.25 3.44 9.58
CA VAL A 99 3.73 2.57 8.51
C VAL A 99 2.55 3.24 7.85
N LEU A 100 2.61 3.42 6.54
CA LEU A 100 1.60 4.10 5.73
C LEU A 100 1.20 3.22 4.55
N TYR A 101 -0.03 3.35 4.05
CA TYR A 101 -0.36 2.76 2.75
C TYR A 101 0.41 3.44 1.63
N PHE A 102 0.82 2.65 0.65
CA PHE A 102 1.45 3.19 -0.55
C PHE A 102 0.44 4.00 -1.38
N ASN A 103 0.78 5.25 -1.65
CA ASN A 103 -0.03 6.11 -2.49
C ASN A 103 0.35 5.94 -3.97
N LEU A 104 -0.39 5.08 -4.66
CA LEU A 104 -0.13 4.76 -6.07
C LEU A 104 -0.31 5.99 -6.98
N SER A 105 -1.29 6.85 -6.72
CA SER A 105 -1.57 8.05 -7.53
C SER A 105 -0.41 9.05 -7.49
N LYS A 106 0.11 9.34 -6.29
CA LYS A 106 1.27 10.23 -6.11
C LYS A 106 2.53 9.61 -6.73
N PHE A 107 2.69 8.30 -6.64
CA PHE A 107 3.82 7.62 -7.27
C PHE A 107 3.75 7.71 -8.80
N ALA A 108 2.58 7.42 -9.39
CA ALA A 108 2.38 7.48 -10.83
C ALA A 108 2.65 8.89 -11.39
N GLN A 109 2.12 9.93 -10.75
CA GLN A 109 2.38 11.33 -11.14
C GLN A 109 3.87 11.67 -11.14
N LYS A 110 4.59 11.27 -10.09
CA LYS A 110 6.03 11.52 -9.96
C LYS A 110 6.85 10.78 -11.02
N GLN A 111 6.41 9.58 -11.44
CA GLN A 111 7.08 8.82 -12.49
C GLN A 111 6.84 9.42 -13.87
N LEU A 112 5.63 9.92 -14.16
CA LEU A 112 5.31 10.62 -15.41
C LEU A 112 6.15 11.90 -15.56
N GLU A 113 6.23 12.72 -14.51
CA GLU A 113 7.02 13.96 -14.54
C GLU A 113 8.51 13.69 -14.84
N LYS A 114 9.08 12.66 -14.21
CA LYS A 114 10.46 12.24 -14.48
C LYS A 114 10.66 11.74 -15.90
N GLU A 115 9.69 10.98 -16.44
CA GLU A 115 9.76 10.46 -17.80
C GLU A 115 9.64 11.58 -18.83
N GLU A 116 8.71 12.53 -18.64
CA GLU A 116 8.58 13.72 -19.47
C GLU A 116 9.86 14.57 -19.45
N GLU A 117 10.47 14.76 -18.27
CA GLU A 117 11.74 15.47 -18.15
C GLU A 117 12.87 14.74 -18.89
N ASN A 118 12.95 13.42 -18.71
CA ASN A 118 13.96 12.59 -19.36
C ASN A 118 13.81 12.63 -20.89
N LEU A 119 12.58 12.54 -21.39
CA LEU A 119 12.26 12.64 -22.81
C LEU A 119 12.61 14.03 -23.37
N ARG A 120 12.28 15.11 -22.64
CA ARG A 120 12.67 16.49 -23.02
C ARG A 120 14.18 16.66 -23.09
N ARG A 121 14.92 16.06 -22.15
CA ARG A 121 16.40 16.08 -22.17
C ARG A 121 16.94 15.34 -23.38
N LEU A 122 16.36 14.19 -23.72
CA LEU A 122 16.79 13.39 -24.88
C LEU A 122 16.47 14.10 -26.21
N GLN A 123 15.28 14.66 -26.37
CA GLN A 123 14.91 15.44 -27.56
C GLN A 123 15.83 16.64 -27.80
N LYS A 124 16.26 17.33 -26.74
CA LYS A 124 17.26 18.41 -26.84
C LYS A 124 18.65 17.90 -27.19
N LYS A 125 19.00 16.68 -26.77
CA LYS A 125 20.34 16.10 -26.95
C LYS A 125 20.51 15.49 -28.34
N GLU A 126 19.45 14.92 -28.89
CA GLU A 126 19.42 14.30 -30.23
C GLU A 126 19.15 15.30 -31.36
N GLY A 127 19.03 16.61 -31.06
CA GLY A 127 19.01 17.65 -32.09
C GLY A 127 17.93 17.48 -33.16
N VAL A 128 16.78 16.88 -32.83
CA VAL A 128 15.66 16.75 -33.78
C VAL A 128 14.96 18.11 -33.87
N SER A 129 15.59 19.05 -34.59
CA SER A 129 14.87 20.14 -35.23
C SER A 129 13.94 19.52 -36.26
N GLY A 130 12.64 19.72 -36.09
CA GLY A 130 11.67 19.44 -37.12
C GLY A 130 11.89 20.35 -38.33
N GLU A 131 12.91 20.07 -39.15
CA GLU A 131 12.91 20.47 -40.55
C GLU A 131 12.14 19.41 -41.32
N GLN A 132 10.81 19.53 -41.30
CA GLN A 132 10.04 19.11 -42.46
C GLN A 132 10.12 20.27 -43.46
N THR A 133 11.12 20.19 -44.32
CA THR A 133 11.24 20.99 -45.54
C THR A 133 9.92 20.89 -46.31
N ARG A 134 9.25 22.04 -46.48
CA ARG A 134 8.17 22.19 -47.45
C ARG A 134 8.80 22.18 -48.84
N GLU A 135 8.44 21.20 -49.66
CA GLU A 135 8.42 21.30 -51.12
C GLU A 135 7.05 20.86 -51.64
#